data_AF-A0A534G621-F1
#
_entry.id   AF-A0A534G621-F1
#
_cell.length_a   1.000
_cell.length_b   1.000
_cell.length_c   1.000
_cell.angle_alpha   90.00
_cell.angle_beta   90.00
_cell.angle_gamma   90.00
#
_symmetry.space_group_name_H-M   'P 1'
#
loop_
_entity.id
_entity.type
_entity.pdbx_description
1 polymer ?
#
loop_
_entity_poly.entity_id
_entity_poly.type
_entity_poly.pdbx_seq_one_letter_code
_entity_poly.pdbx_strand_id
1 'polypeptide(L)'
;FGTEVMHANPSLSAVGSGTMVADGLHLVNDEVSSTSFRVSRVAIGPHNFVGNDVTYPAGGRTGDNVLLGTKVLVPLDGKIREGVGLLGSPCFEIPRSVERDMRFDHLRTGEALRRGLAAKNRCDLQTIGIFLVTRWLGVFLFASLYLAAVELYDVLPHGLNAVLFALSVVVTAVFLCGVQRCIVALHPTRPTICSVYHPDFWWAERIWKVHPIHYLHAFDGTPFKNLLWRLMGVQVGRRTFDDGAHISEPTLTAIGDESVLNYRSKIQCHSQEDGTFKCDRTLVGAGCTIGVGAFVLYGVTMGDGSVLAADSFLMKGEDVPRGARWGGNPAMEM
;
A
#
# COMPACT_ATOMS: atom_id res chain seq x y z
N PHE A 1 7.84 -11.37 -4.78
CA PHE A 1 6.60 -10.72 -5.24
C PHE A 1 5.91 -10.15 -4.03
N GLY A 2 5.44 -8.92 -4.14
CA GLY A 2 4.47 -8.34 -3.23
C GLY A 2 3.07 -8.89 -3.48
N THR A 3 2.08 -8.23 -2.91
CA THR A 3 0.66 -8.52 -3.09
C THR A 3 0.11 -7.88 -4.36
N GLU A 4 -1.08 -8.31 -4.79
CA GLU A 4 -1.84 -7.70 -5.91
C GLU A 4 -1.13 -7.76 -7.28
N VAL A 5 -0.50 -8.89 -7.61
CA VAL A 5 -0.03 -9.15 -8.98
C VAL A 5 -1.23 -9.53 -9.86
N MET A 6 -1.50 -8.75 -10.89
CA MET A 6 -2.61 -8.97 -11.82
C MET A 6 -2.11 -9.23 -13.25
N HIS A 7 -2.83 -10.10 -13.94
CA HIS A 7 -2.64 -10.46 -15.35
C HIS A 7 -3.95 -11.02 -15.90
N ALA A 8 -4.28 -10.80 -17.16
CA ALA A 8 -5.43 -11.46 -17.77
C ALA A 8 -5.13 -12.92 -18.14
N ASN A 9 -3.93 -13.18 -18.67
CA ASN A 9 -3.48 -14.53 -19.01
C ASN A 9 -2.14 -14.91 -18.32
N PRO A 10 -2.13 -15.81 -17.32
CA PRO A 10 -0.90 -16.23 -16.64
C PRO A 10 0.10 -16.91 -17.58
N SER A 11 -0.37 -17.66 -18.59
CA SER A 11 0.51 -18.40 -19.52
C SER A 11 1.30 -17.48 -20.47
N LEU A 12 0.88 -16.22 -20.58
CA LEU A 12 1.51 -15.19 -21.41
C LEU A 12 2.32 -14.20 -20.57
N SER A 13 2.56 -14.51 -19.30
CA SER A 13 3.30 -13.67 -18.36
C SER A 13 4.61 -14.35 -17.96
N ALA A 14 5.73 -13.64 -18.05
CA ALA A 14 7.04 -14.13 -17.61
C ALA A 14 7.78 -13.06 -16.80
N VAL A 15 8.42 -13.48 -15.72
CA VAL A 15 9.28 -12.62 -14.90
C VAL A 15 10.63 -13.31 -14.74
N GLY A 16 11.70 -12.63 -15.14
CA GLY A 16 13.05 -13.17 -15.10
C GLY A 16 13.55 -13.42 -13.68
N SER A 17 14.50 -14.35 -13.57
CA SER A 17 15.13 -14.71 -12.29
C SER A 17 15.80 -13.52 -11.61
N GLY A 18 15.76 -13.48 -10.27
CA GLY A 18 16.36 -12.40 -9.50
C GLY A 18 15.59 -11.09 -9.53
N THR A 19 14.46 -11.01 -10.25
CA THR A 19 13.59 -9.85 -10.26
C THR A 19 12.76 -9.75 -8.99
N MET A 20 12.82 -8.59 -8.34
CA MET A 20 11.99 -8.27 -7.18
C MET A 20 10.81 -7.41 -7.63
N VAL A 21 9.62 -7.83 -7.22
CA VAL A 21 8.37 -7.13 -7.51
C VAL A 21 7.76 -6.76 -6.17
N ALA A 22 7.46 -5.47 -5.99
CA ALA A 22 6.72 -4.93 -4.88
C ALA A 22 5.20 -5.15 -5.10
N ASP A 23 4.34 -4.25 -4.65
CA ASP A 23 2.88 -4.44 -4.67
C ASP A 23 2.23 -3.84 -5.93
N GLY A 24 1.11 -4.42 -6.40
CA GLY A 24 0.30 -3.81 -7.46
C GLY A 24 0.93 -3.87 -8.86
N LEU A 25 1.69 -4.93 -9.18
CA LEU A 25 2.16 -5.15 -10.56
C LEU A 25 1.01 -5.61 -11.45
N HIS A 26 0.70 -4.84 -12.50
CA HIS A 26 -0.27 -5.22 -13.51
C HIS A 26 0.44 -5.56 -14.82
N LEU A 27 0.45 -6.84 -15.20
CA LEU A 27 0.97 -7.31 -16.49
C LEU A 27 -0.15 -7.26 -17.53
N VAL A 28 -0.09 -6.28 -18.44
CA VAL A 28 -1.13 -6.08 -19.47
C VAL A 28 -0.78 -6.93 -20.69
N ASN A 29 -1.35 -8.14 -20.71
CA ASN A 29 -1.13 -9.15 -21.75
C ASN A 29 -2.35 -9.37 -22.66
N ASP A 30 -3.38 -8.53 -22.50
CA ASP A 30 -4.54 -8.46 -23.36
C ASP A 30 -4.87 -7.02 -23.73
N GLU A 31 -5.43 -6.86 -24.92
CA GLU A 31 -6.03 -5.63 -25.40
C GLU A 31 -7.43 -5.99 -25.88
N VAL A 32 -8.45 -5.39 -25.28
CA VAL A 32 -9.85 -5.69 -25.55
C VAL A 32 -10.54 -4.44 -26.08
N SER A 33 -11.20 -4.58 -27.23
CA SER A 33 -12.10 -3.59 -27.80
C SER A 33 -13.53 -4.15 -27.86
N SER A 34 -14.49 -3.35 -28.32
CA SER A 34 -15.87 -3.81 -28.51
C SER A 34 -16.04 -4.89 -29.59
N THR A 35 -15.05 -5.08 -30.47
CA THR A 35 -15.16 -5.96 -31.66
C THR A 35 -14.06 -7.00 -31.78
N SER A 36 -12.98 -6.88 -31.00
CA SER A 36 -11.84 -7.79 -31.08
C SER A 36 -11.06 -7.77 -29.77
N PHE A 37 -10.30 -8.83 -29.55
CA PHE A 37 -9.31 -8.90 -28.50
C PHE A 37 -7.99 -9.42 -29.07
N ARG A 38 -6.88 -8.99 -28.49
CA ARG A 38 -5.54 -9.49 -28.78
C ARG A 38 -4.90 -9.91 -27.46
N VAL A 39 -4.23 -11.05 -27.48
CA VAL A 39 -3.37 -11.47 -26.37
C VAL A 39 -1.92 -11.43 -26.81
N SER A 40 -1.03 -10.98 -25.93
CA SER A 40 0.39 -10.79 -26.22
C SER A 40 1.23 -11.23 -25.03
N ARG A 41 2.41 -11.81 -25.30
CA ARG A 41 3.32 -12.19 -24.23
C ARG A 41 3.93 -10.93 -23.59
N VAL A 42 3.91 -10.89 -22.27
CA VAL A 42 4.58 -9.87 -21.46
C VAL A 42 5.71 -10.55 -20.70
N ALA A 43 6.92 -10.01 -20.85
CA ALA A 43 8.10 -10.51 -20.14
C ALA A 43 8.84 -9.36 -19.47
N ILE A 44 9.14 -9.53 -18.19
CA ILE A 44 10.05 -8.67 -17.44
C ILE A 44 11.42 -9.36 -17.41
N GLY A 45 12.48 -8.65 -17.79
CA GLY A 45 13.85 -9.17 -17.73
C GLY A 45 14.30 -9.60 -16.32
N PRO A 46 15.37 -10.40 -16.20
CA PRO A 46 15.98 -10.77 -14.92
C PRO A 46 16.60 -9.56 -14.19
N HIS A 47 16.78 -9.75 -12.88
CA HIS A 47 17.42 -8.78 -11.97
C HIS A 47 16.78 -7.38 -11.92
N ASN A 48 15.53 -7.27 -12.34
CA ASN A 48 14.78 -6.03 -12.28
C ASN A 48 14.27 -5.77 -10.86
N PHE A 49 14.03 -4.51 -10.53
CA PHE A 49 13.21 -4.13 -9.39
C PHE A 49 11.95 -3.45 -9.94
N VAL A 50 10.78 -3.90 -9.48
CA VAL A 50 9.49 -3.32 -9.88
C VAL A 50 8.81 -2.76 -8.64
N GLY A 51 8.68 -1.43 -8.58
CA GLY A 51 8.05 -0.70 -7.50
C GLY A 51 6.52 -0.85 -7.48
N ASN A 52 5.87 -0.04 -6.67
CA ASN A 52 4.44 -0.16 -6.43
C ASN A 52 3.60 0.36 -7.59
N ASP A 53 2.44 -0.24 -7.83
CA ASP A 53 1.44 0.22 -8.81
C ASP A 53 2.01 0.41 -10.24
N VAL A 54 2.91 -0.48 -10.66
CA VAL A 54 3.50 -0.47 -12.01
C VAL A 54 2.59 -1.24 -12.97
N THR A 55 2.11 -0.54 -13.99
CA THR A 55 1.45 -1.16 -15.14
C THR A 55 2.48 -1.46 -16.21
N TYR A 56 2.72 -2.74 -16.46
CA TYR A 56 3.71 -3.24 -17.40
C TYR A 56 3.04 -3.82 -18.66
N PRO A 57 3.06 -3.10 -19.79
CA PRO A 57 2.41 -3.51 -21.02
C PRO A 57 3.23 -4.50 -21.85
N ALA A 58 2.56 -5.22 -22.75
CA ALA A 58 3.22 -5.95 -23.83
C ALA A 58 4.03 -4.99 -24.71
N GLY A 59 5.27 -5.37 -25.04
CA GLY A 59 6.18 -4.54 -25.83
C GLY A 59 6.95 -3.48 -25.03
N GLY A 60 6.88 -3.49 -23.69
CA GLY A 60 7.70 -2.62 -22.83
C GLY A 60 9.19 -2.64 -23.21
N ARG A 61 9.79 -1.46 -23.37
CA ARG A 61 11.18 -1.24 -23.82
C ARG A 61 12.16 -1.25 -22.63
N THR A 62 12.08 -2.29 -21.82
CA THR A 62 12.96 -2.50 -20.66
C THR A 62 13.57 -3.90 -20.73
N GLY A 63 14.89 -4.00 -20.62
CA GLY A 63 15.64 -5.25 -20.59
C GLY A 63 16.01 -5.64 -19.17
N ASP A 64 17.28 -5.95 -18.96
CA ASP A 64 17.79 -6.52 -17.72
C ASP A 64 18.27 -5.46 -16.73
N ASN A 65 18.19 -5.80 -15.45
CA ASN A 65 18.67 -4.98 -14.34
C ASN A 65 18.15 -3.52 -14.35
N VAL A 66 16.86 -3.34 -14.61
CA VAL A 66 16.14 -2.06 -14.56
C VAL A 66 15.41 -1.89 -13.22
N LEU A 67 15.52 -0.72 -12.61
CA LEU A 67 14.68 -0.31 -11.48
C LEU A 67 13.48 0.47 -12.02
N LEU A 68 12.28 -0.05 -11.86
CA LEU A 68 11.03 0.63 -12.20
C LEU A 68 10.46 1.23 -10.91
N GLY A 69 10.45 2.56 -10.82
CA GLY A 69 9.91 3.28 -9.66
C GLY A 69 8.41 3.11 -9.52
N THR A 70 7.88 3.47 -8.35
CA THR A 70 6.43 3.48 -8.08
C THR A 70 5.69 4.30 -9.14
N LYS A 71 4.60 3.75 -9.69
CA LYS A 71 3.76 4.36 -10.75
C LYS A 71 4.51 4.76 -12.03
N VAL A 72 5.72 4.26 -12.29
CA VAL A 72 6.46 4.64 -13.51
C VAL A 72 5.69 4.23 -14.77
N LEU A 73 5.69 5.10 -15.78
CA LEU A 73 5.25 4.74 -17.12
C LEU A 73 6.31 3.87 -17.79
N VAL A 74 6.00 2.60 -18.06
CA VAL A 74 6.92 1.73 -18.82
C VAL A 74 6.95 2.19 -20.29
N PRO A 75 8.12 2.54 -20.86
CA PRO A 75 8.20 3.04 -22.22
C PRO A 75 7.82 1.96 -23.24
N LEU A 76 7.12 2.32 -24.30
CA LEU A 76 6.76 1.43 -25.42
C LEU A 76 7.59 1.68 -26.68
N ASP A 77 8.31 2.80 -26.72
CA ASP A 77 9.10 3.28 -27.84
C ASP A 77 10.54 3.67 -27.41
N GLY A 78 11.35 4.12 -28.36
CA GLY A 78 12.74 4.49 -28.12
C GLY A 78 13.67 3.29 -27.88
N LYS A 79 14.84 3.50 -27.25
CA LYS A 79 15.83 2.44 -26.95
C LYS A 79 15.35 1.50 -25.84
N ILE A 80 15.78 0.24 -25.87
CA ILE A 80 15.64 -0.66 -24.70
C ILE A 80 16.49 -0.09 -23.57
N ARG A 81 15.89 0.03 -22.38
CA ARG A 81 16.58 0.51 -21.16
C ARG A 81 17.11 -0.69 -20.39
N GLU A 82 18.39 -0.66 -20.04
CA GLU A 82 19.08 -1.72 -19.28
C GLU A 82 20.07 -1.08 -18.30
N GLY A 83 20.19 -1.65 -17.10
CA GLY A 83 21.14 -1.15 -16.08
C GLY A 83 20.87 0.27 -15.57
N VAL A 84 19.63 0.75 -15.72
CA VAL A 84 19.19 2.10 -15.29
C VAL A 84 17.98 2.00 -14.37
N GLY A 85 17.67 3.08 -13.64
CA GLY A 85 16.36 3.25 -13.03
C GLY A 85 15.46 4.10 -13.92
N LEU A 86 14.15 3.90 -13.83
CA LEU A 86 13.12 4.67 -14.51
C LEU A 86 12.11 5.16 -13.46
N LEU A 87 11.71 6.42 -13.58
CA LEU A 87 10.72 7.04 -12.70
C LEU A 87 9.86 8.03 -13.49
N GLY A 88 8.64 8.29 -13.02
CA GLY A 88 7.75 9.29 -13.59
C GLY A 88 6.84 8.82 -14.73
N SER A 89 5.94 9.71 -15.13
CA SER A 89 5.03 9.61 -16.27
C SER A 89 4.88 11.01 -16.89
N PRO A 90 5.56 11.32 -18.01
CA PRO A 90 6.45 10.45 -18.78
C PRO A 90 7.69 9.98 -18.00
N CYS A 91 8.21 8.81 -18.33
CA CYS A 91 9.37 8.27 -17.61
C CYS A 91 10.69 8.96 -17.98
N PHE A 92 11.59 9.08 -17.02
CA PHE A 92 12.98 9.53 -17.20
C PHE A 92 13.97 8.61 -16.48
N GLU A 93 15.25 8.63 -16.91
CA GLU A 93 16.29 7.79 -16.30
C GLU A 93 16.77 8.37 -14.97
N ILE A 94 16.96 7.49 -14.01
CA ILE A 94 17.67 7.74 -12.75
C ILE A 94 18.77 6.67 -12.58
N PRO A 95 19.75 6.87 -11.69
CA PRO A 95 20.71 5.82 -11.35
C PRO A 95 20.01 4.52 -10.93
N ARG A 96 20.51 3.37 -11.41
CA ARG A 96 19.94 2.03 -11.08
C ARG A 96 20.02 1.69 -9.60
N SER A 97 21.08 2.12 -8.94
CA SER A 97 21.30 1.93 -7.51
C SER A 97 22.00 3.14 -6.94
N VAL A 98 21.79 3.36 -5.64
CA VAL A 98 22.55 4.34 -4.85
C VAL A 98 23.29 3.59 -3.75
N GLU A 99 24.48 4.06 -3.37
CA GLU A 99 25.37 3.36 -2.42
C GLU A 99 24.68 2.98 -1.09
N ARG A 100 23.74 3.80 -0.63
CA ARG A 100 22.95 3.55 0.59
C ARG A 100 22.15 2.24 0.53
N ASP A 101 21.73 1.82 -0.66
CA ASP A 101 20.90 0.62 -0.84
C ASP A 101 21.75 -0.65 -0.95
N MET A 102 23.03 -0.52 -1.30
CA MET A 102 23.99 -1.63 -1.34
C MET A 102 24.52 -2.03 0.05
N ARG A 103 24.22 -1.24 1.10
CA ARG A 103 24.71 -1.45 2.46
C ARG A 103 24.37 -2.85 3.01
N PHE A 104 23.29 -3.45 2.51
CA PHE A 104 22.80 -4.75 2.95
C PHE A 104 23.03 -5.89 1.95
N ASP A 105 23.81 -5.68 0.88
CA ASP A 105 24.01 -6.69 -0.17
C ASP A 105 24.70 -7.97 0.33
N HIS A 106 25.50 -7.86 1.39
CA HIS A 106 26.09 -9.02 2.07
C HIS A 106 25.05 -9.99 2.66
N LEU A 107 23.80 -9.54 2.90
CA LEU A 107 22.70 -10.38 3.37
C LEU A 107 21.97 -11.10 2.22
N ARG A 108 22.25 -10.73 0.96
CA ARG A 108 21.59 -11.27 -0.24
C ARG A 108 22.32 -12.48 -0.83
N THR A 109 23.40 -12.94 -0.20
CA THR A 109 24.21 -14.05 -0.72
C THR A 109 24.62 -15.05 0.37
N GLY A 110 25.01 -16.25 -0.08
CA GLY A 110 25.64 -17.27 0.76
C GLY A 110 24.81 -17.72 1.98
N GLU A 111 25.50 -17.96 3.10
CA GLU A 111 24.90 -18.45 4.34
C GLU A 111 24.06 -17.43 5.08
N ALA A 112 24.37 -16.13 4.94
CA ALA A 112 23.58 -15.07 5.54
C ALA A 112 22.16 -15.08 4.97
N LEU A 113 22.03 -15.17 3.64
CA LEU A 113 20.73 -15.29 2.98
C LEU A 113 19.97 -16.54 3.43
N ARG A 114 20.62 -17.71 3.46
CA ARG A 114 19.96 -18.97 3.88
C ARG A 114 19.39 -18.90 5.29
N ARG A 115 20.15 -18.34 6.24
CA ARG A 115 19.68 -18.14 7.63
C ARG A 115 18.58 -17.08 7.71
N GLY A 116 18.72 -15.97 6.99
CA GLY A 116 17.72 -14.91 6.90
C GLY A 116 16.39 -15.43 6.36
N LEU A 117 16.41 -16.21 5.28
CA LEU A 117 15.23 -16.85 4.69
C LEU A 117 14.56 -17.84 5.64
N ALA A 118 15.33 -18.69 6.33
CA ALA A 118 14.77 -19.64 7.29
C ALA A 118 14.07 -18.93 8.46
N ALA A 119 14.68 -17.86 8.97
CA ALA A 119 14.09 -17.03 10.03
C ALA A 119 12.85 -16.27 9.54
N LYS A 120 12.92 -15.70 8.34
CA LYS A 120 11.78 -15.03 7.68
C LYS A 120 10.60 -15.98 7.48
N ASN A 121 10.84 -17.16 6.93
CA ASN A 121 9.78 -18.17 6.73
C ASN A 121 9.11 -18.57 8.04
N ARG A 122 9.86 -18.66 9.15
CA ARG A 122 9.28 -18.91 10.47
C ARG A 122 8.41 -17.74 10.94
N CYS A 123 8.87 -16.51 10.75
CA CYS A 123 8.10 -15.31 11.06
C CYS A 123 6.82 -15.22 10.21
N ASP A 124 6.89 -15.63 8.94
CA ASP A 124 5.76 -15.66 8.02
C ASP A 124 4.74 -16.70 8.42
N LEU A 125 5.17 -17.91 8.80
CA LEU A 125 4.27 -18.93 9.34
C LEU A 125 3.54 -18.46 10.60
N GLN A 126 4.22 -17.77 11.50
CA GLN A 126 3.57 -17.15 12.67
C GLN A 126 2.56 -16.08 12.27
N THR A 127 2.92 -15.24 11.30
CA THR A 127 2.06 -14.17 10.78
C THR A 127 0.83 -14.74 10.08
N ILE A 128 0.96 -15.83 9.32
CA ILE A 128 -0.16 -16.57 8.72
C ILE A 128 -1.09 -17.09 9.83
N GLY A 129 -0.55 -17.69 10.89
CA GLY A 129 -1.35 -18.15 12.03
C GLY A 129 -2.13 -17.00 12.69
N ILE A 130 -1.47 -15.88 12.97
CA ILE A 130 -2.11 -14.68 13.54
C ILE A 130 -3.20 -14.15 12.60
N PHE A 131 -2.90 -14.04 11.30
CA PHE A 131 -3.85 -13.59 10.30
C PHE A 131 -5.09 -14.48 10.27
N LEU A 132 -4.92 -15.79 10.13
CA LEU A 132 -6.04 -16.73 10.07
C LEU A 132 -6.88 -16.70 11.34
N VAL A 133 -6.26 -16.78 12.52
CA VAL A 133 -6.98 -16.74 13.80
C VAL A 133 -7.76 -15.44 13.95
N THR A 134 -7.13 -14.29 13.71
CA THR A 134 -7.79 -12.99 13.89
C THR A 134 -8.88 -12.75 12.85
N ARG A 135 -8.70 -13.19 11.59
CA ARG A 135 -9.75 -13.10 10.56
C ARG A 135 -10.94 -14.01 10.88
N TRP A 136 -10.70 -15.27 11.27
CA TRP A 136 -11.78 -16.19 11.65
C TRP A 136 -12.52 -15.75 12.89
N LEU A 137 -11.84 -15.20 13.89
CA LEU A 137 -12.49 -14.59 15.05
C LEU A 137 -13.33 -13.38 14.64
N GLY A 138 -12.85 -12.53 13.73
CA GLY A 138 -13.65 -11.42 13.18
C GLY A 138 -14.91 -11.90 12.47
N VAL A 139 -14.79 -12.92 11.61
CA VAL A 139 -15.94 -13.56 10.94
C VAL A 139 -16.90 -14.16 11.95
N PHE A 140 -16.40 -14.87 12.96
CA PHE A 140 -17.22 -15.45 14.02
C PHE A 140 -17.98 -14.39 14.83
N LEU A 141 -17.32 -13.28 15.20
CA LEU A 141 -17.95 -12.16 15.90
C LEU A 141 -19.06 -11.52 15.05
N PHE A 142 -18.78 -11.26 13.76
CA PHE A 142 -19.79 -10.75 12.84
C PHE A 142 -20.97 -11.72 12.70
N ALA A 143 -20.69 -12.99 12.41
CA ALA A 143 -21.70 -14.01 12.14
C ALA A 143 -22.56 -14.30 13.37
N SER A 144 -21.99 -14.38 14.57
CA SER A 144 -22.75 -14.61 15.80
C SER A 144 -23.74 -13.49 16.10
N LEU A 145 -23.31 -12.22 16.00
CA LEU A 145 -24.19 -11.06 16.18
C LEU A 145 -25.24 -10.96 15.07
N TYR A 146 -24.85 -11.26 13.83
CA TYR A 146 -25.76 -11.30 12.69
C TYR A 146 -26.84 -12.37 12.85
N LEU A 147 -26.46 -13.61 13.19
CA LEU A 147 -27.39 -14.71 13.39
C LEU A 147 -28.33 -14.45 14.57
N ALA A 148 -27.85 -13.84 15.65
CA ALA A 148 -28.70 -13.42 16.75
C ALA A 148 -29.76 -12.38 16.29
N ALA A 149 -29.39 -11.45 15.40
CA ALA A 149 -30.33 -10.49 14.82
C ALA A 149 -31.36 -11.17 13.90
N VAL A 150 -30.98 -12.23 13.19
CA VAL A 150 -31.90 -13.01 12.33
C VAL A 150 -32.87 -13.83 13.18
N GLU A 151 -32.39 -14.52 14.22
CA GLU A 151 -33.25 -15.35 15.09
C GLU A 151 -34.29 -14.50 15.83
N LEU A 152 -33.91 -13.28 16.21
CA LEU A 152 -34.78 -12.33 16.91
C LEU A 152 -35.60 -11.45 15.95
N TYR A 153 -35.56 -11.73 14.64
CA TYR A 153 -36.18 -10.88 13.62
C TYR A 153 -37.70 -10.73 13.81
N ASP A 154 -38.40 -11.84 14.08
CA ASP A 154 -39.86 -11.87 14.26
C ASP A 154 -40.30 -11.53 15.70
N VAL A 155 -39.34 -11.47 16.62
CA VAL A 155 -39.60 -11.25 18.06
C VAL A 155 -39.38 -9.80 18.46
N LEU A 156 -38.37 -9.14 17.89
CA LEU A 156 -38.00 -7.77 18.22
C LEU A 156 -38.55 -6.77 17.18
N PRO A 157 -38.81 -5.52 17.59
CA PRO A 157 -39.12 -4.46 16.64
C PRO A 157 -38.01 -4.32 15.60
N HIS A 158 -38.38 -4.10 14.33
CA HIS A 158 -37.42 -4.00 13.22
C HIS A 158 -36.28 -2.98 13.47
N GLY A 159 -36.56 -1.90 14.19
CA GLY A 159 -35.54 -0.92 14.58
C GLY A 159 -34.44 -1.51 15.47
N LEU A 160 -34.79 -2.42 16.38
CA LEU A 160 -33.81 -3.07 17.26
C LEU A 160 -32.96 -4.10 16.50
N ASN A 161 -33.56 -4.82 15.55
CA ASN A 161 -32.81 -5.73 14.67
C ASN A 161 -31.83 -4.98 13.76
N ALA A 162 -32.21 -3.81 13.24
CA ALA A 162 -31.30 -2.94 12.49
C ALA A 162 -30.11 -2.47 13.35
N VAL A 163 -30.34 -2.18 14.63
CA VAL A 163 -29.26 -1.83 15.58
C VAL A 163 -28.33 -3.01 15.83
N LEU A 164 -28.86 -4.23 16.00
CA LEU A 164 -28.03 -5.43 16.17
C LEU A 164 -27.17 -5.72 14.93
N PHE A 165 -27.72 -5.53 13.74
CA PHE A 165 -26.95 -5.62 12.50
C PHE A 165 -25.84 -4.56 12.43
N ALA A 166 -26.16 -3.29 12.71
CA ALA A 166 -25.15 -2.23 12.73
C ALA A 166 -24.06 -2.52 13.78
N LEU A 167 -24.44 -3.07 14.94
CA LEU A 167 -23.52 -3.47 15.99
C LEU A 167 -22.56 -4.58 15.54
N SER A 168 -23.01 -5.55 14.74
CA SER A 168 -22.13 -6.62 14.23
C SER A 168 -21.01 -6.06 13.35
N VAL A 169 -21.31 -5.04 12.54
CA VAL A 169 -20.35 -4.33 11.71
C VAL A 169 -19.37 -3.53 12.56
N VAL A 170 -19.87 -2.75 13.52
CA VAL A 170 -19.03 -1.90 14.37
C VAL A 170 -18.15 -2.72 15.31
N VAL A 171 -18.68 -3.75 15.96
CA VAL A 171 -17.91 -4.61 16.89
C VAL A 171 -16.77 -5.30 16.17
N THR A 172 -17.03 -5.85 14.98
CA THR A 172 -16.00 -6.49 14.17
C THR A 172 -14.92 -5.49 13.74
N ALA A 173 -15.31 -4.27 13.34
CA ALA A 173 -14.35 -3.22 12.99
C ALA A 173 -13.45 -2.84 14.17
N VAL A 174 -14.05 -2.62 15.35
CA VAL A 174 -13.32 -2.27 16.59
C VAL A 174 -12.38 -3.40 16.99
N PHE A 175 -12.83 -4.66 16.92
CA PHE A 175 -11.99 -5.82 17.20
C PHE A 175 -10.77 -5.87 16.28
N LEU A 176 -10.97 -5.74 14.96
CA LEU A 176 -9.89 -5.80 13.98
C LEU A 176 -8.89 -4.64 14.12
N CYS A 177 -9.39 -3.42 14.40
CA CYS A 177 -8.55 -2.27 14.72
C CYS A 177 -7.76 -2.51 16.02
N GLY A 178 -8.40 -3.09 17.03
CA GLY A 178 -7.77 -3.47 18.30
C GLY A 178 -6.64 -4.48 18.10
N VAL A 179 -6.85 -5.51 17.27
CA VAL A 179 -5.80 -6.48 16.91
C VAL A 179 -4.59 -5.78 16.30
N GLN A 180 -4.81 -4.93 15.29
CA GLN A 180 -3.73 -4.19 14.63
C GLN A 180 -3.02 -3.26 15.62
N ARG A 181 -3.77 -2.55 16.48
CA ARG A 181 -3.21 -1.70 17.53
C ARG A 181 -2.38 -2.47 18.55
N CYS A 182 -2.82 -3.66 18.97
CA CYS A 182 -2.07 -4.53 19.88
C CYS A 182 -0.75 -4.98 19.25
N ILE A 183 -0.74 -5.36 17.97
CA ILE A 183 0.49 -5.76 17.26
C ILE A 183 1.48 -4.59 17.20
N VAL A 184 1.00 -3.38 16.89
CA VAL A 184 1.82 -2.15 16.92
C VAL A 184 2.33 -1.85 18.33
N ALA A 185 1.51 -2.07 19.37
CA ALA A 185 1.94 -1.83 20.76
C ALA A 185 3.06 -2.79 21.21
N LEU A 186 3.07 -4.04 20.70
CA LEU A 186 4.14 -5.00 20.98
C LEU A 186 5.48 -4.60 20.32
N HIS A 187 5.43 -3.96 19.15
CA HIS A 187 6.62 -3.46 18.47
C HIS A 187 6.34 -2.13 17.77
N PRO A 188 6.46 -1.00 18.51
CA PRO A 188 6.11 0.31 17.98
C PRO A 188 6.88 0.65 16.70
N THR A 189 6.15 0.99 15.63
CA THR A 189 6.75 1.42 14.37
C THR A 189 7.45 2.76 14.56
N ARG A 190 8.74 2.83 14.23
CA ARG A 190 9.57 4.03 14.29
C ARG A 190 10.24 4.25 12.93
N PRO A 191 10.56 5.50 12.56
CA PRO A 191 11.38 5.76 11.38
C PRO A 191 12.65 4.91 11.41
N THR A 192 12.85 4.09 10.37
CA THR A 192 13.88 3.05 10.36
C THR A 192 14.36 2.80 8.93
N ILE A 193 15.64 2.45 8.80
CA ILE A 193 16.24 1.94 7.56
C ILE A 193 16.87 0.60 7.89
N CYS A 194 16.37 -0.49 7.28
CA CYS A 194 16.89 -1.83 7.52
C CYS A 194 16.75 -2.72 6.28
N SER A 195 17.39 -3.88 6.30
CA SER A 195 17.19 -4.90 5.26
C SER A 195 15.83 -5.59 5.43
N VAL A 196 15.28 -6.11 4.33
CA VAL A 196 14.11 -7.01 4.35
C VAL A 196 14.36 -8.32 5.13
N TYR A 197 15.62 -8.64 5.43
CA TYR A 197 15.97 -9.78 6.29
C TYR A 197 16.15 -9.39 7.76
N HIS A 198 15.81 -8.15 8.14
CA HIS A 198 15.89 -7.67 9.51
C HIS A 198 14.53 -7.80 10.24
N PRO A 199 14.50 -8.17 11.53
CA PRO A 199 13.25 -8.31 12.29
C PRO A 199 12.35 -7.06 12.31
N ASP A 200 12.92 -5.85 12.27
CA ASP A 200 12.14 -4.61 12.23
C ASP A 200 11.23 -4.55 11.00
N PHE A 201 11.73 -4.98 9.83
CA PHE A 201 10.92 -5.08 8.63
C PHE A 201 9.82 -6.13 8.79
N TRP A 202 10.11 -7.28 9.41
CA TRP A 202 9.11 -8.35 9.57
C TRP A 202 7.94 -7.93 10.47
N TRP A 203 8.19 -7.08 11.46
CA TRP A 203 7.14 -6.48 12.26
C TRP A 203 6.31 -5.46 11.47
N ALA A 204 6.95 -4.61 10.67
CA ALA A 204 6.25 -3.69 9.77
C ALA A 204 5.37 -4.46 8.77
N GLU A 205 5.93 -5.47 8.12
CA GLU A 205 5.22 -6.33 7.17
C GLU A 205 4.03 -7.05 7.82
N ARG A 206 4.20 -7.57 9.05
CA ARG A 206 3.10 -8.19 9.80
C ARG A 206 1.93 -7.24 9.99
N ILE A 207 2.19 -5.96 10.29
CA ILE A 207 1.14 -4.94 10.44
C ILE A 207 0.38 -4.76 9.12
N TRP A 208 1.06 -4.79 7.98
CA TRP A 208 0.41 -4.70 6.66
C TRP A 208 -0.44 -5.94 6.37
N LYS A 209 0.06 -7.14 6.68
CA LYS A 209 -0.69 -8.39 6.42
C LYS A 209 -1.93 -8.52 7.29
N VAL A 210 -1.90 -8.02 8.52
CA VAL A 210 -3.06 -8.02 9.44
C VAL A 210 -3.90 -6.74 9.33
N HIS A 211 -3.59 -5.83 8.41
CA HIS A 211 -4.31 -4.59 8.27
C HIS A 211 -5.80 -4.86 7.94
N PRO A 212 -6.76 -4.16 8.57
CA PRO A 212 -8.19 -4.41 8.36
C PRO A 212 -8.80 -3.61 7.19
N ILE A 213 -7.98 -3.10 6.26
CA ILE A 213 -8.41 -2.06 5.30
C ILE A 213 -9.64 -2.49 4.50
N HIS A 214 -9.69 -3.73 4.02
CA HIS A 214 -10.82 -4.24 3.24
C HIS A 214 -12.14 -4.22 4.02
N TYR A 215 -12.10 -4.47 5.32
CA TYR A 215 -13.28 -4.37 6.18
C TYR A 215 -13.65 -2.91 6.46
N LEU A 216 -12.65 -2.05 6.60
CA LEU A 216 -12.85 -0.63 6.86
C LEU A 216 -13.51 0.13 5.71
N HIS A 217 -13.54 -0.43 4.49
CA HIS A 217 -14.28 0.18 3.37
C HIS A 217 -15.79 0.28 3.61
N ALA A 218 -16.34 -0.54 4.52
CA ALA A 218 -17.74 -0.41 4.95
C ALA A 218 -18.06 0.92 5.65
N PHE A 219 -17.03 1.69 6.03
CA PHE A 219 -17.16 2.97 6.74
C PHE A 219 -16.75 4.16 5.90
N ASP A 220 -16.40 3.98 4.63
CA ASP A 220 -15.98 5.07 3.74
C ASP A 220 -17.06 6.16 3.65
N GLY A 221 -16.63 7.41 3.66
CA GLY A 221 -17.50 8.59 3.69
C GLY A 221 -18.18 8.86 5.04
N THR A 222 -18.05 7.98 6.04
CA THR A 222 -18.68 8.16 7.36
C THR A 222 -17.73 8.79 8.38
N PRO A 223 -18.25 9.52 9.38
CA PRO A 223 -17.42 10.03 10.47
C PRO A 223 -16.78 8.93 11.32
N PHE A 224 -17.32 7.70 11.29
CA PHE A 224 -16.81 6.55 12.04
C PHE A 224 -15.45 6.08 11.52
N LYS A 225 -15.17 6.23 10.22
CA LYS A 225 -13.88 5.86 9.63
C LYS A 225 -12.71 6.54 10.34
N ASN A 226 -12.85 7.83 10.62
CA ASN A 226 -11.83 8.60 11.34
C ASN A 226 -11.67 8.17 12.80
N LEU A 227 -12.72 7.64 13.45
CA LEU A 227 -12.60 7.08 14.79
C LEU A 227 -11.79 5.78 14.76
N LEU A 228 -12.02 4.94 13.75
CA LEU A 228 -11.26 3.70 13.54
C LEU A 228 -9.79 3.99 13.21
N TRP A 229 -9.50 5.01 12.39
CA TRP A 229 -8.12 5.46 12.16
C TRP A 229 -7.42 5.91 13.45
N ARG A 230 -8.10 6.69 14.29
CA ARG A 230 -7.56 7.09 15.61
C ARG A 230 -7.31 5.89 16.52
N LEU A 231 -8.21 4.90 16.53
CA LEU A 231 -8.05 3.66 17.29
C LEU A 231 -6.80 2.88 16.84
N MET A 232 -6.51 2.87 15.54
CA MET A 232 -5.30 2.26 14.97
C MET A 232 -4.02 3.09 15.19
N GLY A 233 -4.17 4.36 15.57
CA GLY A 233 -3.07 5.24 15.97
C GLY A 233 -2.74 6.36 14.99
N VAL A 234 -3.57 6.59 13.97
CA VAL A 234 -3.44 7.79 13.11
C VAL A 234 -3.80 9.04 13.91
N GLN A 235 -3.00 10.08 13.78
CA GLN A 235 -3.33 11.40 14.32
C GLN A 235 -4.26 12.12 13.33
N VAL A 236 -5.57 11.90 13.44
CA VAL A 236 -6.57 12.53 12.54
C VAL A 236 -7.24 13.73 13.20
N GLY A 237 -7.29 14.85 12.47
CA GLY A 237 -7.96 16.08 12.84
C GLY A 237 -9.49 16.02 12.78
N ARG A 238 -10.14 17.08 13.25
CA ARG A 238 -11.59 17.22 13.29
C ARG A 238 -12.14 17.47 11.89
N ARG A 239 -13.33 16.92 11.59
CA ARG A 239 -14.04 17.13 10.31
C ARG A 239 -13.23 16.72 9.07
N THR A 240 -12.22 15.87 9.23
CA THR A 240 -11.58 15.19 8.09
C THR A 240 -12.62 14.32 7.38
N PHE A 241 -12.63 14.33 6.05
CA PHE A 241 -13.43 13.43 5.25
C PHE A 241 -12.52 12.35 4.65
N ASP A 242 -12.92 11.09 4.78
CA ASP A 242 -12.19 9.95 4.21
C ASP A 242 -13.15 9.06 3.41
N ASP A 243 -12.93 9.01 2.10
CA ASP A 243 -13.72 8.26 1.12
C ASP A 243 -13.05 6.95 0.68
N GLY A 244 -12.20 6.37 1.55
CA GLY A 244 -11.54 5.09 1.29
C GLY A 244 -10.05 5.23 0.97
N ALA A 245 -9.36 6.11 1.68
CA ALA A 245 -7.92 6.21 1.66
C ALA A 245 -7.26 4.97 2.28
N HIS A 246 -6.10 4.60 1.72
CA HIS A 246 -5.24 3.56 2.28
C HIS A 246 -4.08 4.20 3.04
N ILE A 247 -4.00 3.96 4.35
CA ILE A 247 -2.89 4.40 5.21
C ILE A 247 -2.13 3.17 5.70
N SER A 248 -0.87 2.99 5.28
CA SER A 248 -0.12 1.76 5.56
C SER A 248 0.47 1.70 6.98
N GLU A 249 0.99 2.82 7.50
CA GLU A 249 1.52 2.92 8.87
C GLU A 249 0.72 3.94 9.68
N PRO A 250 -0.34 3.49 10.39
CA PRO A 250 -1.17 4.40 11.15
C PRO A 250 -0.41 5.30 12.12
N THR A 251 0.57 4.78 12.86
CA THR A 251 1.31 5.55 13.87
C THR A 251 2.37 6.51 13.33
N LEU A 252 2.67 6.46 12.03
CA LEU A 252 3.58 7.39 11.36
C LEU A 252 2.83 8.48 10.57
N THR A 253 1.50 8.43 10.55
CA THR A 253 0.66 9.32 9.76
C THR A 253 -0.05 10.35 10.64
N ALA A 254 0.07 11.62 10.29
CA ALA A 254 -0.72 12.71 10.87
C ALA A 254 -1.49 13.47 9.78
N ILE A 255 -2.74 13.80 10.08
CA ILE A 255 -3.69 14.44 9.17
C ILE A 255 -4.40 15.56 9.93
N GLY A 256 -4.34 16.78 9.42
CA GLY A 256 -4.94 17.96 10.02
C GLY A 256 -6.46 18.01 9.93
N ASP A 257 -7.02 19.03 10.58
CA ASP A 257 -8.45 19.31 10.60
C ASP A 257 -8.97 19.63 9.19
N GLU A 258 -10.22 19.29 8.89
CA GLU A 258 -10.92 19.63 7.64
C GLU A 258 -10.24 19.14 6.34
N SER A 259 -9.32 18.19 6.44
CA SER A 259 -8.67 17.58 5.27
C SER A 259 -9.58 16.57 4.57
N VAL A 260 -9.38 16.39 3.26
CA VAL A 260 -10.16 15.52 2.38
C VAL A 260 -9.25 14.45 1.80
N LEU A 261 -9.53 13.18 2.14
CA LEU A 261 -8.85 12.01 1.61
C LEU A 261 -9.79 11.33 0.61
N ASN A 262 -9.54 11.51 -0.68
CA ASN A 262 -10.46 11.00 -1.71
C ASN A 262 -10.27 9.50 -1.97
N TYR A 263 -11.27 8.92 -2.64
CA TYR A 263 -11.30 7.51 -3.03
C TYR A 263 -9.97 7.01 -3.62
N ARG A 264 -9.48 5.87 -3.12
CA ARG A 264 -8.23 5.20 -3.53
C ARG A 264 -6.96 6.04 -3.38
N SER A 265 -7.00 7.17 -2.67
CA SER A 265 -5.76 7.84 -2.27
C SER A 265 -4.94 6.92 -1.35
N LYS A 266 -3.61 7.02 -1.44
CA LYS A 266 -2.68 6.22 -0.63
C LYS A 266 -1.74 7.14 0.12
N ILE A 267 -1.59 6.92 1.42
CA ILE A 267 -0.54 7.51 2.26
C ILE A 267 0.34 6.36 2.72
N GLN A 268 1.51 6.22 2.09
CA GLN A 268 2.47 5.18 2.39
C GLN A 268 3.69 5.77 3.08
N CYS A 269 3.84 5.50 4.37
CA CYS A 269 4.95 6.00 5.21
C CYS A 269 6.18 5.08 5.12
N HIS A 270 6.32 4.32 4.03
CA HIS A 270 7.50 3.54 3.75
C HIS A 270 7.84 3.45 2.26
N SER A 271 9.01 2.88 1.97
CA SER A 271 9.35 2.32 0.66
C SER A 271 10.26 1.12 0.85
N GLN A 272 10.18 0.17 -0.07
CA GLN A 272 11.07 -0.96 -0.16
C GLN A 272 11.82 -0.87 -1.48
N GLU A 273 13.10 -0.51 -1.44
CA GLU A 273 13.95 -0.26 -2.62
C GLU A 273 15.04 -1.33 -2.65
N ASP A 274 14.97 -2.26 -3.61
CA ASP A 274 15.99 -3.30 -3.86
C ASP A 274 16.44 -4.09 -2.61
N GLY A 275 15.50 -4.45 -1.74
CA GLY A 275 15.78 -5.21 -0.50
C GLY A 275 16.12 -4.34 0.72
N THR A 276 16.06 -3.02 0.59
CA THR A 276 16.17 -2.06 1.68
C THR A 276 14.81 -1.47 2.01
N PHE A 277 14.36 -1.66 3.25
CA PHE A 277 13.17 -1.05 3.80
C PHE A 277 13.51 0.29 4.45
N LYS A 278 12.74 1.33 4.12
CA LYS A 278 12.85 2.69 4.67
C LYS A 278 11.46 3.13 5.09
N CYS A 279 11.31 3.66 6.29
CA CYS A 279 10.07 4.31 6.71
C CYS A 279 10.36 5.59 7.47
N ASP A 280 9.44 6.55 7.33
CA ASP A 280 9.47 7.82 8.05
C ASP A 280 8.04 8.38 8.17
N ARG A 281 7.88 9.45 8.94
CA ARG A 281 6.59 10.10 9.17
C ARG A 281 6.10 10.83 7.93
N THR A 282 4.78 10.87 7.77
CA THR A 282 4.11 11.72 6.78
C THR A 282 3.11 12.62 7.49
N LEU A 283 3.17 13.91 7.20
CA LEU A 283 2.38 14.96 7.82
C LEU A 283 1.51 15.63 6.76
N VAL A 284 0.20 15.58 6.94
CA VAL A 284 -0.78 16.30 6.11
C VAL A 284 -1.39 17.40 6.96
N GLY A 285 -1.20 18.67 6.56
CA GLY A 285 -1.73 19.84 7.25
C GLY A 285 -3.26 19.91 7.28
N ALA A 286 -3.78 21.01 7.84
CA ALA A 286 -5.22 21.26 7.92
C ALA A 286 -5.77 21.77 6.59
N GLY A 287 -6.99 21.36 6.22
CA GLY A 287 -7.67 21.76 5.00
C GLY A 287 -7.03 21.22 3.72
N CYS A 288 -6.15 20.23 3.82
CA CYS A 288 -5.48 19.66 2.65
C CYS A 288 -6.40 18.71 1.88
N THR A 289 -6.21 18.59 0.57
CA THR A 289 -6.92 17.62 -0.27
C THR A 289 -5.94 16.66 -0.93
N ILE A 290 -6.13 15.36 -0.73
CA ILE A 290 -5.43 14.31 -1.46
C ILE A 290 -6.36 13.77 -2.53
N GLY A 291 -6.03 13.99 -3.80
CA GLY A 291 -6.86 13.65 -4.95
C GLY A 291 -7.14 12.15 -5.11
N VAL A 292 -8.17 11.83 -5.91
CA VAL A 292 -8.56 10.44 -6.21
C VAL A 292 -7.36 9.69 -6.79
N GLY A 293 -7.03 8.52 -6.20
CA GLY A 293 -5.90 7.70 -6.65
C GLY A 293 -4.51 8.31 -6.45
N ALA A 294 -4.40 9.49 -5.81
CA ALA A 294 -3.12 10.11 -5.54
C ALA A 294 -2.33 9.31 -4.49
N PHE A 295 -1.01 9.30 -4.62
CA PHE A 295 -0.11 8.49 -3.82
C PHE A 295 0.91 9.40 -3.14
N VAL A 296 0.89 9.43 -1.81
CA VAL A 296 1.84 10.16 -0.96
C VAL A 296 2.84 9.19 -0.35
N LEU A 297 4.14 9.40 -0.58
CA LEU A 297 5.21 8.57 -0.05
C LEU A 297 5.71 9.08 1.33
N TYR A 298 6.65 8.37 1.94
CA TYR A 298 7.16 8.66 3.28
C TYR A 298 7.99 9.94 3.36
N GLY A 299 8.07 10.53 4.56
CA GLY A 299 8.88 11.73 4.81
C GLY A 299 8.26 13.00 4.22
N VAL A 300 7.02 12.94 3.71
CA VAL A 300 6.34 14.07 3.10
C VAL A 300 5.73 14.97 4.16
N THR A 301 5.80 16.28 3.93
CA THR A 301 5.00 17.29 4.64
C THR A 301 4.13 18.04 3.65
N MET A 302 2.82 18.06 3.86
CA MET A 302 1.88 18.90 3.11
C MET A 302 1.43 20.07 3.98
N GLY A 303 1.79 21.30 3.60
CA GLY A 303 1.37 22.51 4.29
C GLY A 303 -0.15 22.75 4.21
N ASP A 304 -0.70 23.50 5.16
CA ASP A 304 -2.14 23.72 5.28
C ASP A 304 -2.79 24.21 3.98
N GLY A 305 -3.97 23.69 3.65
CA GLY A 305 -4.75 24.06 2.48
C GLY A 305 -4.15 23.62 1.15
N SER A 306 -3.07 22.83 1.15
CA SER A 306 -2.47 22.31 -0.09
C SER A 306 -3.32 21.22 -0.74
N VAL A 307 -3.17 21.08 -2.05
CA VAL A 307 -3.94 20.12 -2.85
C VAL A 307 -2.99 19.28 -3.67
N LEU A 308 -3.10 17.97 -3.55
CA LEU A 308 -2.49 17.01 -4.47
C LEU A 308 -3.55 16.55 -5.48
N ALA A 309 -3.29 16.77 -6.77
CA ALA A 309 -4.21 16.44 -7.84
C ALA A 309 -4.43 14.93 -7.97
N ALA A 310 -5.50 14.54 -8.68
CA ALA A 310 -5.83 13.15 -8.92
C ALA A 310 -4.68 12.39 -9.59
N ASP A 311 -4.52 11.12 -9.22
CA ASP A 311 -3.52 10.18 -9.72
C ASP A 311 -2.05 10.64 -9.61
N SER A 312 -1.80 11.72 -8.85
CA SER A 312 -0.47 12.30 -8.71
C SER A 312 0.39 11.50 -7.74
N PHE A 313 1.70 11.48 -7.97
CA PHE A 313 2.66 10.75 -7.14
C PHE A 313 3.60 11.72 -6.43
N LEU A 314 3.36 11.93 -5.14
CA LEU A 314 4.17 12.81 -4.31
C LEU A 314 5.36 12.03 -3.74
N MET A 315 6.56 12.43 -4.16
CA MET A 315 7.81 11.73 -3.89
C MET A 315 8.21 11.77 -2.41
N LYS A 316 9.07 10.83 -2.02
CA LYS A 316 9.61 10.77 -0.65
C LYS A 316 10.32 12.08 -0.28
N GLY A 317 10.07 12.57 0.94
CA GLY A 317 10.76 13.75 1.46
C GLY A 317 10.29 15.10 0.93
N GLU A 318 9.26 15.15 0.08
CA GLU A 318 8.75 16.41 -0.47
C GLU A 318 8.07 17.28 0.61
N ASP A 319 8.27 18.59 0.50
CA ASP A 319 7.59 19.61 1.31
C ASP A 319 6.70 20.46 0.40
N VAL A 320 5.39 20.21 0.47
CA VAL A 320 4.39 20.93 -0.33
C VAL A 320 4.02 22.22 0.39
N PRO A 321 4.27 23.40 -0.21
CA PRO A 321 3.98 24.67 0.44
C PRO A 321 2.49 24.84 0.78
N ARG A 322 2.24 25.67 1.81
CA ARG A 322 0.88 26.03 2.23
C ARG A 322 0.07 26.59 1.06
N GLY A 323 -1.13 26.05 0.85
CA GLY A 323 -2.06 26.48 -0.20
C GLY A 323 -1.63 26.12 -1.63
N ALA A 324 -0.49 25.46 -1.83
CA ALA A 324 -0.01 25.08 -3.15
C ALA A 324 -0.85 23.96 -3.76
N ARG A 325 -0.88 23.89 -5.08
CA ARG A 325 -1.50 22.81 -5.84
C ARG A 325 -0.42 22.06 -6.59
N TRP A 326 -0.34 20.76 -6.36
CA TRP A 326 0.68 19.90 -6.95
C TRP A 326 0.02 18.80 -7.78
N GLY A 327 0.63 18.45 -8.90
CA GLY A 327 0.11 17.40 -9.78
C GLY A 327 1.17 16.75 -10.65
N GLY A 328 0.85 15.55 -11.15
CA GLY A 328 1.73 14.78 -12.02
C GLY A 328 2.46 13.64 -11.33
N ASN A 329 3.35 13.00 -12.07
CA ASN A 329 4.18 11.90 -11.59
C ASN A 329 5.60 12.06 -12.13
N PRO A 330 6.57 12.53 -11.32
CA PRO A 330 6.39 13.07 -9.96
C PRO A 330 5.45 14.27 -9.90
N ALA A 331 4.81 14.48 -8.76
CA ALA A 331 4.01 15.65 -8.51
C ALA A 331 4.92 16.89 -8.40
N MET A 332 4.56 17.96 -9.10
CA MET A 332 5.20 19.28 -9.06
C MET A 332 4.13 20.36 -8.89
N GLU A 333 4.52 21.56 -8.48
CA GLU A 333 3.61 22.70 -8.39
C GLU A 333 2.99 23.04 -9.76
N MET A 334 1.68 23.32 -9.76
CA MET A 334 0.85 23.61 -10.95
C MET A 334 0.61 25.10 -11.16
#